data_AF-A0A9W8N6B5-F1
#
_entry.id   AF-A0A9W8N6B5-F1
#
_cell.length_a   1.000
_cell.length_b   1.000
_cell.length_c   1.000
_cell.angle_alpha   90.00
_cell.angle_beta   90.00
_cell.angle_gamma   90.00
#
_symmetry.space_group_name_H-M   'P 1'
#
loop_
_entity.id
_entity.type
_entity.pdbx_description
1 polymer ?
#
loop_
_entity_poly.entity_id
_entity_poly.type
_entity_poly.pdbx_seq_one_letter_code
_entity_poly.pdbx_strand_id
1 'polypeptide(L)'
;MPDFKVWSKATSRRLLKADDYASAATESIKAMYAQVGDLCFTGDGIAKRGLLVRHLVMPGQEGEARQIMKFLAESVSRDTFVNIMEQYRPAAHVGKPRRRRTRRKDIDADAEESVVENKEGGGGGEIDAGVRYAEINRAVSADEVSAVRKAAEAMGLWRFCDPPRHDGFAI
;
A
#
# COMPACT_ATOMS: atom_id res chain seq x y z
N MET A 1 2.52 16.30 -2.41
CA MET A 1 3.10 15.01 -2.83
C MET A 1 2.41 13.89 -2.05
N PRO A 2 1.41 13.20 -2.62
CA PRO A 2 0.69 12.11 -1.96
C PRO A 2 1.43 10.77 -2.07
N ASP A 3 1.16 9.88 -1.09
CA ASP A 3 1.65 8.50 -1.06
C ASP A 3 0.48 7.51 -1.26
N PHE A 4 0.61 6.61 -2.23
CA PHE A 4 -0.38 5.57 -2.51
C PHE A 4 0.23 4.18 -2.35
N LYS A 5 -0.23 3.42 -1.34
CA LYS A 5 0.40 2.15 -0.94
C LYS A 5 -0.37 0.90 -1.37
N VAL A 6 -1.69 0.88 -1.16
CA VAL A 6 -2.55 -0.31 -1.29
C VAL A 6 -3.90 0.09 -1.88
N TRP A 7 -4.53 -0.80 -2.62
CA TRP A 7 -5.79 -0.59 -3.32
C TRP A 7 -6.97 -1.31 -2.66
N SER A 8 -6.77 -2.56 -2.22
CA SER A 8 -7.90 -3.36 -1.75
C SER A 8 -8.32 -2.97 -0.34
N LYS A 9 -9.64 -3.02 -0.08
CA LYS A 9 -10.19 -2.78 1.26
C LYS A 9 -9.66 -3.77 2.30
N ALA A 10 -9.49 -5.03 1.90
CA ALA A 10 -8.95 -6.08 2.77
C ALA A 10 -7.51 -5.77 3.20
N THR A 11 -6.63 -5.39 2.26
CA THR A 11 -5.25 -5.02 2.55
C THR A 11 -5.17 -3.71 3.33
N SER A 12 -6.00 -2.72 2.99
CA SER A 12 -6.07 -1.44 3.71
C SER A 12 -6.45 -1.64 5.18
N ARG A 13 -7.52 -2.40 5.46
CA ARG A 13 -7.93 -2.76 6.82
C ARG A 13 -6.81 -3.49 7.56
N ARG A 14 -6.21 -4.49 6.91
CA ARG A 14 -5.25 -5.40 7.51
C ARG A 14 -3.90 -4.73 7.82
N LEU A 15 -3.38 -3.92 6.89
CA LEU A 15 -2.05 -3.33 6.98
C LEU A 15 -2.07 -1.91 7.54
N LEU A 16 -3.07 -1.11 7.17
CA LEU A 16 -3.17 0.31 7.53
C LEU A 16 -4.19 0.60 8.64
N LYS A 17 -5.01 -0.39 9.01
CA LYS A 17 -6.16 -0.21 9.93
C LYS A 17 -7.16 0.85 9.45
N ALA A 18 -7.27 1.01 8.13
CA ALA A 18 -8.16 1.96 7.48
C ALA A 18 -8.96 1.23 6.40
N ASP A 19 -10.29 1.28 6.50
CA ASP A 19 -11.20 0.53 5.61
C ASP A 19 -11.44 1.24 4.28
N ASP A 20 -11.21 2.54 4.24
CA ASP A 20 -11.54 3.48 3.16
C ASP A 20 -10.29 4.14 2.55
N TYR A 21 -9.09 3.65 2.91
CA TYR A 21 -7.81 4.24 2.50
C TYR A 21 -7.72 4.51 0.99
N ALA A 22 -8.05 3.52 0.14
CA ALA A 22 -7.96 3.70 -1.30
C ALA A 22 -8.93 4.78 -1.81
N SER A 23 -10.17 4.83 -1.30
CA SER A 23 -11.14 5.87 -1.68
C SER A 23 -10.61 7.24 -1.28
N ALA A 24 -10.25 7.40 -0.01
CA ALA A 24 -9.73 8.65 0.52
C ALA A 24 -8.45 9.11 -0.21
N ALA A 25 -7.54 8.18 -0.53
CA ALA A 25 -6.31 8.46 -1.27
C ALA A 25 -6.64 8.92 -2.70
N THR A 26 -7.54 8.23 -3.40
CA THR A 26 -7.92 8.59 -4.79
C THR A 26 -8.60 9.96 -4.86
N GLU A 27 -9.49 10.26 -3.93
CA GLU A 27 -10.16 11.57 -3.83
C GLU A 27 -9.15 12.67 -3.52
N SER A 28 -8.25 12.44 -2.57
CA SER A 28 -7.18 13.38 -2.22
C SER A 28 -6.27 13.64 -3.41
N ILE A 29 -5.84 12.61 -4.13
CA ILE A 29 -4.97 12.74 -5.31
C ILE A 29 -5.67 13.55 -6.41
N LYS A 30 -6.95 13.28 -6.68
CA LYS A 30 -7.75 14.04 -7.66
C LYS A 30 -7.87 15.50 -7.27
N ALA A 31 -8.20 15.78 -6.01
CA ALA A 31 -8.30 17.15 -5.51
C ALA A 31 -6.96 17.90 -5.61
N MET A 32 -5.85 17.24 -5.26
CA MET A 32 -4.52 17.80 -5.42
C MET A 32 -4.20 18.07 -6.89
N TYR A 33 -4.47 17.12 -7.78
CA TYR A 33 -4.26 17.31 -9.22
C TYR A 33 -5.07 18.48 -9.77
N ALA A 34 -6.36 18.60 -9.41
CA ALA A 34 -7.20 19.72 -9.83
C ALA A 34 -6.65 21.09 -9.37
N GLN A 35 -5.94 21.13 -8.24
CA GLN A 35 -5.34 22.37 -7.72
C GLN A 35 -4.02 22.73 -8.39
N VAL A 36 -3.16 21.75 -8.71
CA VAL A 36 -1.77 22.02 -9.14
C VAL A 36 -1.41 21.56 -10.54
N GLY A 37 -2.17 20.64 -11.14
CA GLY A 37 -1.92 20.04 -12.44
C GLY A 37 -0.67 19.15 -12.48
N ASP A 38 -0.20 18.86 -13.69
CA ASP A 38 1.03 18.12 -13.95
C ASP A 38 2.28 18.88 -13.47
N LEU A 39 3.35 18.14 -13.16
CA LEU A 39 4.58 18.71 -12.64
C LEU A 39 5.35 19.50 -13.72
N CYS A 40 5.46 20.81 -13.50
CA CYS A 40 6.18 21.76 -14.32
C CYS A 40 7.52 22.15 -13.68
N PHE A 41 8.53 22.39 -14.52
CA PHE A 41 9.88 22.75 -14.12
C PHE A 41 10.24 24.16 -14.59
N THR A 42 11.21 24.80 -13.94
CA THR A 42 11.87 26.00 -14.45
C THR A 42 12.81 25.65 -15.61
N GLY A 43 13.35 26.66 -16.31
CA GLY A 43 14.36 26.44 -17.36
C GLY A 43 15.61 25.71 -16.86
N ASP A 44 15.94 25.86 -15.57
CA ASP A 44 17.09 25.22 -14.91
C ASP A 44 16.75 23.82 -14.36
N GLY A 45 15.57 23.27 -14.68
CA GLY A 45 15.17 21.91 -14.28
C GLY A 45 14.67 21.78 -12.84
N ILE A 46 14.38 22.90 -12.14
CA ILE A 46 13.85 22.86 -10.76
C ILE A 46 12.33 22.71 -10.82
N ALA A 47 11.77 21.75 -10.07
CA ALA A 47 10.33 21.57 -9.97
C ALA A 47 9.67 22.83 -9.37
N LYS A 48 8.73 23.44 -10.12
CA LYS A 48 8.08 24.70 -9.74
C LYS A 48 6.68 24.49 -9.15
N ARG A 49 5.87 23.65 -9.79
CA ARG A 49 4.48 23.39 -9.41
C ARG A 49 3.99 22.09 -10.05
N GLY A 50 3.17 21.34 -9.32
CA GLY A 50 2.40 20.23 -9.86
C GLY A 50 2.45 19.00 -8.97
N LEU A 51 1.95 17.89 -9.51
CA LEU A 51 1.77 16.65 -8.76
C LEU A 51 2.88 15.63 -9.03
N LEU A 52 3.53 15.18 -7.95
CA LEU A 52 4.38 13.99 -7.90
C LEU A 52 3.71 12.97 -6.97
N VAL A 53 3.37 11.80 -7.49
CA VAL A 53 2.79 10.71 -6.70
C VAL A 53 3.87 9.71 -6.35
N ARG A 54 3.95 9.33 -5.07
CA ARG A 54 4.86 8.28 -4.61
C ARG A 54 4.09 6.98 -4.40
N HIS A 55 4.56 5.90 -4.98
CA HIS A 55 4.00 4.58 -4.81
C HIS A 55 5.03 3.68 -4.12
N LEU A 56 4.75 3.28 -2.88
CA LEU A 56 5.57 2.31 -2.16
C LEU A 56 5.16 0.91 -2.57
N VAL A 57 6.05 0.18 -3.24
CA VAL A 57 5.82 -1.22 -3.61
C VAL A 57 5.77 -2.05 -2.33
N MET A 58 4.73 -2.87 -2.20
CA MET A 58 4.53 -3.76 -1.05
C MET A 58 4.81 -5.21 -1.49
N PRO A 59 5.54 -6.03 -0.70
CA PRO A 59 5.85 -7.41 -1.08
C PRO A 59 4.58 -8.23 -1.36
N GLY A 60 4.53 -8.89 -2.52
CA GLY A 60 3.40 -9.73 -2.96
C GLY A 60 2.11 -8.97 -3.29
N GLN A 61 2.18 -7.66 -3.52
CA GLN A 61 1.01 -6.80 -3.81
C GLN A 61 1.08 -6.11 -5.18
N GLU A 62 1.79 -6.69 -6.15
CA GLU A 62 1.95 -6.16 -7.51
C GLU A 62 0.60 -6.04 -8.23
N GLY A 63 -0.36 -6.89 -7.86
CA GLY A 63 -1.75 -6.81 -8.35
C GLY A 63 -2.44 -5.51 -7.93
N GLU A 64 -2.25 -5.08 -6.69
CA GLU A 64 -2.81 -3.80 -6.20
C GLU A 64 -2.07 -2.61 -6.81
N ALA A 65 -0.75 -2.71 -6.95
CA ALA A 65 0.06 -1.71 -7.63
C ALA A 65 -0.39 -1.47 -9.08
N ARG A 66 -0.72 -2.55 -9.82
CA ARG A 66 -1.33 -2.45 -11.17
C ARG A 66 -2.60 -1.60 -11.17
N GLN A 67 -3.48 -1.78 -10.18
CA GLN A 67 -4.72 -1.01 -10.06
C GLN A 67 -4.44 0.47 -9.76
N ILE A 68 -3.44 0.75 -8.91
CA ILE A 68 -2.99 2.12 -8.61
C ILE A 68 -2.46 2.80 -9.88
N MET A 69 -1.62 2.13 -10.66
CA MET A 69 -1.08 2.69 -11.90
C MET A 69 -2.17 2.96 -12.94
N LYS A 70 -3.14 2.05 -13.07
CA LYS A 70 -4.33 2.25 -13.91
C LYS A 70 -5.11 3.50 -13.48
N PHE A 71 -5.37 3.64 -12.18
CA PHE A 71 -6.05 4.81 -11.63
C PHE A 71 -5.31 6.13 -11.97
N LEU A 72 -3.99 6.17 -11.78
CA LEU A 72 -3.21 7.37 -12.07
C LEU A 72 -3.30 7.75 -13.56
N ALA A 73 -3.17 6.77 -14.45
CA ALA A 73 -3.24 7.00 -15.88
C ALA A 73 -4.64 7.42 -16.38
N GLU A 74 -5.70 6.82 -15.85
CA GLU A 74 -7.08 7.04 -16.31
C GLU A 74 -7.78 8.22 -15.64
N SER A 75 -7.51 8.43 -14.35
CA SER A 75 -8.26 9.39 -13.52
C SER A 75 -7.48 10.63 -13.11
N VAL A 76 -6.15 10.64 -13.29
CA VAL A 76 -5.31 11.78 -12.93
C VAL A 76 -4.73 12.39 -14.20
N SER A 77 -3.69 11.76 -14.77
CA SER A 77 -3.07 12.18 -16.02
C SER A 77 -1.98 11.17 -16.40
N ARG A 78 -1.82 10.89 -17.70
CA ARG A 78 -0.70 10.09 -18.23
C ARG A 78 0.65 10.79 -18.07
N ASP A 79 0.63 12.11 -17.90
CA ASP A 79 1.81 12.95 -17.64
C ASP A 79 2.09 13.14 -16.13
N THR A 80 1.35 12.46 -15.26
CA THR A 80 1.62 12.47 -13.82
C THR A 80 2.99 11.87 -13.55
N PHE A 81 3.84 12.60 -12.80
CA PHE A 81 5.10 12.04 -12.34
C PHE A 81 4.86 11.00 -11.25
N VAL A 82 5.47 9.84 -11.40
CA VAL A 82 5.38 8.74 -10.44
C VAL A 82 6.76 8.36 -9.93
N ASN A 83 6.91 8.29 -8.61
CA ASN A 83 8.09 7.70 -7.97
C ASN A 83 7.72 6.29 -7.46
N ILE A 84 8.28 5.25 -8.07
CA ILE A 84 8.10 3.86 -7.64
C ILE A 84 9.20 3.53 -6.64
N MET A 85 8.82 3.35 -5.37
CA MET A 85 9.77 3.16 -4.28
C MET A 85 9.83 1.70 -3.83
N GLU A 86 11.03 1.16 -3.74
CA GLU A 86 11.32 -0.18 -3.20
C GLU A 86 11.66 -0.20 -1.70
N GLN A 87 11.61 0.98 -1.06
CA GLN A 87 12.11 1.25 0.30
C GLN A 87 11.24 0.66 1.43
N TYR A 88 10.57 -0.46 1.19
CA TYR A 88 9.78 -1.13 2.20
C TYR A 88 10.69 -1.81 3.22
N ARG A 89 10.50 -1.47 4.50
CA ARG A 89 11.18 -2.12 5.63
C ARG A 89 10.14 -2.64 6.63
N PRO A 90 10.11 -3.95 6.91
CA PRO A 90 9.28 -4.53 7.95
C PRO A 90 9.47 -3.82 9.30
N ALA A 91 8.38 -3.46 9.95
CA ALA A 91 8.42 -2.74 11.22
C ALA A 91 7.27 -3.13 12.16
N ALA A 92 7.32 -2.60 13.38
CA ALA A 92 6.30 -2.74 14.42
C ALA A 92 5.97 -4.21 14.80
N HIS A 93 4.95 -4.78 14.17
CA HIS A 93 4.38 -6.08 14.50
C HIS A 93 4.65 -7.16 13.46
N VAL A 94 5.24 -6.78 12.32
CA VAL A 94 5.66 -7.70 11.27
C VAL A 94 6.75 -8.61 11.83
N GLY A 95 6.66 -9.92 11.56
CA GLY A 95 7.65 -10.88 12.06
C GLY A 95 7.46 -11.29 13.53
N LYS A 96 6.53 -10.68 14.28
CA LYS A 96 6.28 -11.03 15.69
C LYS A 96 5.26 -12.17 15.82
N PRO A 97 5.38 -13.04 16.84
CA PRO A 97 4.37 -14.05 17.14
C PRO A 97 2.98 -13.41 17.27
N ARG A 98 1.94 -14.13 16.82
CA ARG A 98 0.55 -13.74 17.08
C ARG A 98 0.32 -13.75 18.60
N ARG A 99 -0.15 -12.63 19.15
CA ARG A 99 -0.55 -12.59 20.57
C ARG A 99 -1.71 -13.57 20.77
N ARG A 100 -1.50 -14.55 21.64
CA ARG A 100 -2.53 -15.45 22.14
C ARG A 100 -3.61 -14.57 22.79
N ARG A 101 -4.81 -14.52 22.22
CA ARG A 101 -5.98 -14.01 22.96
C ARG A 101 -6.29 -15.07 24.01
N THR A 102 -5.80 -14.90 25.24
CA THR A 102 -6.48 -15.48 26.39
C THR A 102 -7.88 -14.87 26.38
N ARG A 103 -8.92 -15.67 26.12
CA ARG A 103 -10.30 -15.23 26.35
C ARG A 103 -10.39 -14.88 27.85
N ARG A 104 -10.31 -13.59 28.19
CA ARG A 104 -10.97 -13.13 29.41
C ARG A 104 -12.43 -12.97 29.03
N LYS A 105 -13.28 -13.82 29.62
CA LYS A 105 -14.72 -13.56 29.75
C LYS A 105 -14.81 -12.33 30.65
N ASP A 106 -14.94 -11.16 30.07
CA ASP A 106 -15.50 -10.01 30.77
C ASP A 106 -16.77 -9.64 30.01
N ILE A 107 -17.85 -9.62 30.77
CA ILE A 107 -19.26 -9.45 30.42
C ILE A 107 -19.51 -7.94 30.22
N ASP A 108 -20.69 -7.61 29.66
CA ASP A 108 -21.29 -6.27 29.44
C ASP A 108 -21.08 -5.73 28.01
N ALA A 109 -22.09 -5.33 27.23
CA ALA A 109 -23.54 -5.47 27.23
C ALA A 109 -24.02 -5.18 25.77
N ASP A 110 -25.20 -5.66 25.42
CA ASP A 110 -26.05 -5.32 24.26
C ASP A 110 -26.16 -6.31 23.07
N ALA A 111 -27.43 -6.69 22.87
CA ALA A 111 -28.09 -7.43 21.77
C ALA A 111 -28.17 -8.98 21.85
N GLU A 112 -29.15 -9.43 22.63
CA GLU A 112 -30.21 -10.40 22.29
C GLU A 112 -29.86 -11.79 21.71
N GLU A 113 -29.88 -12.75 22.64
CA GLU A 113 -30.61 -14.03 22.64
C GLU A 113 -30.98 -14.73 21.31
N SER A 114 -30.38 -15.91 21.08
CA SER A 114 -31.16 -17.14 20.97
C SER A 114 -30.31 -18.38 21.27
N VAL A 115 -30.91 -19.22 22.10
CA VAL A 115 -30.41 -20.44 22.75
C VAL A 115 -30.35 -21.60 21.75
N VAL A 116 -29.36 -22.51 21.85
CA VAL A 116 -29.49 -23.97 22.08
C VAL A 116 -28.08 -24.62 22.15
N GLU A 117 -27.97 -25.59 23.06
CA GLU A 117 -26.79 -26.19 23.70
C GLU A 117 -25.89 -27.15 22.89
N ASN A 118 -24.63 -27.17 23.35
CA ASN A 118 -23.71 -28.30 23.60
C ASN A 118 -23.51 -29.43 22.58
N LYS A 119 -22.24 -29.61 22.18
CA LYS A 119 -21.53 -30.86 22.52
C LYS A 119 -20.01 -30.71 22.59
N GLU A 120 -19.48 -31.38 23.59
CA GLU A 120 -18.08 -31.50 23.99
C GLU A 120 -17.19 -32.10 22.91
N GLY A 121 -15.92 -31.73 22.92
CA GLY A 121 -14.90 -32.35 22.07
C GLY A 121 -13.52 -31.82 22.44
N GLY A 122 -12.87 -32.51 23.39
CA GLY A 122 -11.48 -32.30 23.72
C GLY A 122 -10.58 -32.49 22.51
N GLY A 123 -9.55 -31.66 22.43
CA GLY A 123 -8.51 -31.76 21.42
C GLY A 123 -7.40 -30.79 21.77
N GLY A 124 -6.38 -31.30 22.49
CA GLY A 124 -5.09 -30.63 22.61
C GLY A 124 -4.47 -30.56 21.23
N GLY A 125 -4.81 -29.53 20.47
CA GLY A 125 -4.11 -29.18 19.23
C GLY A 125 -2.91 -28.33 19.59
N GLU A 126 -1.70 -28.79 19.27
CA GLU A 126 -0.55 -27.91 19.09
C GLU A 126 -0.98 -26.79 18.13
N ILE A 127 -1.11 -25.58 18.67
CA ILE A 127 -1.60 -24.44 17.91
C ILE A 127 -0.39 -23.85 17.21
N ASP A 128 -0.32 -24.03 15.89
CA ASP A 128 0.67 -23.40 15.02
C ASP A 128 0.85 -21.93 15.42
N ALA A 129 2.03 -21.63 15.98
CA ALA A 129 2.39 -20.33 16.50
C ALA A 129 2.75 -19.39 15.33
N GLY A 130 1.79 -19.18 14.43
CA GLY A 130 2.00 -18.41 13.21
C GLY A 130 2.51 -16.99 13.49
N VAL A 131 3.44 -16.54 12.66
CA VAL A 131 4.02 -15.20 12.68
C VAL A 131 3.03 -14.18 12.09
N ARG A 132 2.95 -12.97 12.66
CA ARG A 132 2.14 -11.90 12.08
C ARG A 132 2.80 -11.33 10.82
N TYR A 133 1.99 -11.19 9.77
CA TYR A 133 2.37 -10.55 8.51
C TYR A 133 3.62 -11.20 7.88
N ALA A 134 3.70 -12.54 7.92
CA ALA A 134 4.86 -13.27 7.42
C ALA A 134 5.13 -12.99 5.94
N GLU A 135 4.07 -12.78 5.15
CA GLU A 135 4.12 -12.52 3.72
C GLU A 135 4.76 -11.19 3.34
N ILE A 136 4.73 -10.20 4.24
CA ILE A 136 5.43 -8.91 4.08
C ILE A 136 6.65 -8.80 4.99
N ASN A 137 7.08 -9.87 5.67
CA ASN A 137 8.29 -9.84 6.50
C ASN A 137 9.56 -10.07 5.67
N ARG A 138 9.68 -9.35 4.56
CA ARG A 138 10.84 -9.41 3.65
C ARG A 138 10.98 -8.11 2.89
N ALA A 139 12.15 -7.91 2.27
CA ALA A 139 12.34 -6.83 1.31
C ALA A 139 11.52 -7.08 0.03
N VAL A 140 11.24 -5.99 -0.68
CA VAL A 140 10.70 -6.02 -2.04
C VAL A 140 11.83 -6.47 -2.98
N SER A 141 11.51 -7.36 -3.90
CA SER A 141 12.44 -7.84 -4.94
C SER A 141 12.47 -6.89 -6.13
N ALA A 142 13.58 -6.90 -6.88
CA ALA A 142 13.71 -6.13 -8.11
C ALA A 142 12.65 -6.51 -9.16
N ASP A 143 12.21 -7.77 -9.18
CA ASP A 143 11.16 -8.26 -10.08
C ASP A 143 9.80 -7.64 -9.75
N GLU A 144 9.47 -7.48 -8.46
CA GLU A 144 8.25 -6.81 -8.02
C GLU A 144 8.25 -5.34 -8.46
N VAL A 145 9.37 -4.63 -8.27
CA VAL A 145 9.52 -3.24 -8.73
C VAL A 145 9.40 -3.14 -10.25
N SER A 146 10.07 -4.04 -10.97
CA SER A 146 10.03 -4.12 -12.44
C SER A 146 8.63 -4.42 -12.95
N ALA A 147 7.89 -5.30 -12.28
CA ALA A 147 6.50 -5.63 -12.62
C ALA A 147 5.57 -4.40 -12.46
N VAL A 148 5.78 -3.61 -11.41
CA VAL A 148 5.03 -2.35 -11.21
C VAL A 148 5.39 -1.32 -12.26
N ARG A 149 6.68 -1.19 -12.61
CA ARG A 149 7.14 -0.27 -13.66
C ARG A 149 6.55 -0.64 -15.03
N LYS A 150 6.61 -1.91 -15.43
CA LYS A 150 6.00 -2.42 -16.66
C LYS A 150 4.49 -2.19 -16.69
N ALA A 151 3.81 -2.35 -15.55
CA ALA A 151 2.40 -2.06 -15.44
C ALA A 151 2.09 -0.57 -15.64
N ALA A 152 2.90 0.32 -15.08
CA ALA A 152 2.75 1.76 -15.27
C ALA A 152 2.93 2.15 -16.75
N GLU A 153 4.00 1.66 -17.38
CA GLU A 153 4.28 1.88 -18.81
C GLU A 153 3.15 1.35 -19.69
N ALA A 154 2.61 0.16 -19.39
CA ALA A 154 1.48 -0.41 -20.12
C ALA A 154 0.19 0.43 -20.02
N MET A 155 0.02 1.21 -18.94
CA MET A 155 -1.10 2.16 -18.79
C MET A 155 -0.82 3.52 -19.44
N GLY A 156 0.38 3.71 -20.01
CA GLY A 156 0.81 4.95 -20.67
C GLY A 156 1.43 5.98 -19.73
N LEU A 157 1.80 5.61 -18.50
CA LEU A 157 2.62 6.45 -17.63
C LEU A 157 4.08 6.35 -18.08
N TRP A 158 4.71 7.50 -18.27
CA TRP A 158 6.06 7.56 -18.83
C TRP A 158 7.02 8.48 -18.07
N ARG A 159 6.50 9.31 -17.15
CA ARG A 159 7.29 10.21 -16.30
C ARG A 159 7.60 9.57 -14.95
N PHE A 160 8.79 8.99 -14.84
CA PHE A 160 9.27 8.35 -13.60
C PHE A 160 10.35 9.20 -12.92
N CYS A 161 10.21 9.36 -11.60
CA CYS A 161 11.22 9.98 -10.75
C CYS A 161 12.19 8.91 -10.24
N ASP A 162 13.08 8.48 -11.13
CA ASP A 162 14.09 7.47 -10.84
C ASP A 162 15.37 8.13 -10.29
N PRO A 163 16.10 7.47 -9.38
CA PRO A 163 17.44 7.92 -9.02
C PRO A 163 18.34 7.98 -10.26
N PRO A 164 19.31 8.91 -10.31
CA PRO A 164 20.26 8.98 -11.41
C PRO A 164 20.95 7.63 -11.62
N ARG A 165 21.03 7.15 -12.86
CA ARG A 165 21.68 5.88 -13.20
C ARG A 165 23.21 5.92 -13.07
N HIS A 166 23.77 7.04 -12.62
CA HIS A 166 25.19 7.27 -12.40
C HIS A 166 25.41 7.98 -11.07
N ASP A 167 26.49 7.62 -10.36
CA ASP A 167 26.99 8.24 -9.11
C ASP A 167 27.53 9.67 -9.31
N GLY A 168 26.84 10.49 -10.11
CA GLY A 168 27.24 11.86 -10.42
C GLY A 168 26.30 12.85 -9.74
N PHE A 169 26.77 13.51 -8.70
CA PHE A 169 26.18 14.76 -8.24
C PHE A 169 26.22 15.77 -9.41
N ALA A 170 25.06 16.27 -9.83
CA ALA A 170 25.00 17.48 -10.62
C ALA A 170 25.23 18.66 -9.67
N ILE A 171 26.48 19.14 -9.61
CA ILE A 171 26.87 20.45 -9.07
C ILE A 171 26.82 21.45 -10.23
#